data_AF-A0A8H4SZM2-F1
#
_entry.id   AF-A0A8H4SZM2-F1
#
_cell.length_a   1.000
_cell.length_b   1.000
_cell.length_c   1.000
_cell.angle_alpha   90.00
_cell.angle_beta   90.00
_cell.angle_gamma   90.00
#
_symmetry.space_group_name_H-M   'P 1'
#
loop_
_entity.id
_entity.type
_entity.pdbx_description
1 polymer ?
#
loop_
_entity_poly.entity_id
_entity_poly.type
_entity_poly.pdbx_seq_one_letter_code
_entity_poly.pdbx_strand_id
1 'polypeptide(L)'
;MASTNRSLFFSDQFAISCGTVSLDLKQSKVLLIRWRKTGEYMLPKGHKDLGESLERTALRETFEETGVRAQLLPVDIVSLATSVKDEDHPKVITEPIAVSQRMAANGVLKIIFWYVAVADSTITPEEGTQQENEDFETVWADFENADTTLSHEDDQRIARAAIEAARHGVTPAC
;
A
#
# COMPACT_ATOMS: atom_id res chain seq x y z
N MET A 1 13.97 -32.45 -15.91
CA MET A 1 14.78 -31.33 -15.40
C MET A 1 13.80 -30.25 -15.01
N ALA A 2 13.68 -29.94 -13.71
CA ALA A 2 12.77 -28.92 -13.24
C ALA A 2 13.24 -27.56 -13.79
N SER A 3 12.40 -26.92 -14.60
CA SER A 3 12.59 -25.52 -14.98
C SER A 3 12.54 -24.69 -13.71
N THR A 4 13.70 -24.29 -13.19
CA THR A 4 13.76 -23.34 -12.09
C THR A 4 13.32 -21.99 -12.63
N ASN A 5 12.10 -21.58 -12.27
CA ASN A 5 11.56 -20.26 -12.56
C ASN A 5 12.30 -19.22 -11.69
N ARG A 6 13.55 -18.93 -12.06
CA ARG A 6 14.46 -18.01 -11.35
C ARG A 6 14.74 -16.81 -12.24
N SER A 7 14.71 -15.62 -11.64
CA SER A 7 15.13 -14.38 -12.28
C SER A 7 16.19 -13.70 -11.40
N LEU A 8 17.15 -13.02 -12.03
CA LEU A 8 18.23 -12.30 -11.37
C LEU A 8 18.22 -10.86 -11.88
N PHE A 9 18.21 -9.91 -10.94
CA PHE A 9 18.29 -8.48 -11.22
C PHE A 9 19.36 -7.86 -10.31
N PHE A 10 20.28 -7.10 -10.90
CA PHE A 10 21.25 -6.31 -10.15
C PHE A 10 20.62 -4.98 -9.69
N SER A 11 21.28 -4.26 -8.77
CA SER A 11 20.73 -3.06 -8.12
C SER A 11 20.34 -1.94 -9.07
N ASP A 12 20.92 -1.90 -10.27
CA ASP A 12 20.63 -0.95 -11.34
C ASP A 12 19.47 -1.41 -12.26
N GLN A 13 18.97 -2.63 -12.05
CA GLN A 13 17.92 -3.26 -12.85
C GLN A 13 16.57 -3.36 -12.13
N PHE A 14 16.51 -2.94 -10.86
CA PHE A 14 15.24 -2.88 -10.13
C PHE A 14 15.13 -1.62 -9.27
N ALA A 15 13.88 -1.24 -8.97
CA ALA A 15 13.55 -0.20 -8.02
C ALA A 15 12.61 -0.76 -6.95
N ILE A 16 12.85 -0.37 -5.70
CA ILE A 16 11.95 -0.67 -4.58
C ILE A 16 11.00 0.50 -4.40
N SER A 17 9.72 0.19 -4.26
CA SER A 17 8.66 1.13 -3.94
C SER A 17 7.85 0.60 -2.77
N CYS A 18 7.19 1.51 -2.06
CA CYS A 18 6.25 1.14 -1.01
C CYS A 18 5.00 2.00 -1.09
N GLY A 19 3.87 1.44 -0.70
CA GLY A 19 2.58 2.12 -0.67
C GLY A 19 1.70 1.62 0.44
N THR A 20 0.61 2.34 0.70
CA THR A 20 -0.38 1.92 1.69
C THR A 20 -1.74 1.68 1.08
N VAL A 21 -2.47 0.72 1.64
CA VAL A 21 -3.93 0.73 1.63
C VAL A 21 -4.36 1.42 2.92
N SER A 22 -4.62 2.73 2.82
CA SER A 22 -5.03 3.54 3.96
C SER A 22 -6.55 3.51 4.12
N LEU A 23 -7.01 3.08 5.30
CA LEU A 23 -8.40 2.82 5.61
C LEU A 23 -8.93 3.79 6.68
N ASP A 24 -10.04 4.45 6.41
CA ASP A 24 -10.90 5.02 7.44
C ASP A 24 -11.93 3.98 7.85
N LEU A 25 -11.63 3.25 8.93
CA LEU A 25 -12.51 2.18 9.43
C LEU A 25 -13.85 2.70 9.97
N LYS A 26 -13.91 3.96 10.43
CA LYS A 26 -15.14 4.55 10.97
C LYS A 26 -16.10 4.93 9.85
N GLN A 27 -15.56 5.50 8.78
CA GLN A 27 -16.33 5.90 7.59
C GLN A 27 -16.45 4.79 6.54
N SER A 28 -15.76 3.66 6.73
CA SER A 28 -15.65 2.56 5.77
C SER A 28 -15.16 3.03 4.38
N LYS A 29 -14.08 3.82 4.37
CA LYS A 29 -13.49 4.39 3.16
C LYS A 29 -12.03 4.02 2.98
N VAL A 30 -11.60 3.84 1.75
CA VAL A 30 -10.21 3.64 1.35
C VAL A 30 -9.68 4.88 0.63
N LEU A 31 -8.46 5.28 0.99
CA LEU A 31 -7.75 6.38 0.36
C LEU A 31 -7.13 5.92 -0.97
N LEU A 32 -7.47 6.63 -2.03
CA LEU A 32 -6.98 6.43 -3.39
C LEU A 32 -6.39 7.73 -3.91
N ILE A 33 -5.59 7.60 -4.96
CA ILE A 33 -5.23 8.73 -5.82
C ILE A 33 -5.85 8.52 -7.19
N ARG A 34 -6.28 9.62 -7.82
CA ARG A 34 -6.64 9.64 -9.23
C ARG A 34 -5.64 10.50 -9.97
N TRP A 35 -4.97 9.92 -10.97
CA TRP A 35 -4.06 10.67 -11.81
C TRP A 35 -4.86 11.56 -12.76
N ARG A 36 -4.76 12.88 -12.61
CA ARG A 36 -5.55 13.82 -13.44
C ARG A 36 -5.24 13.69 -14.93
N LYS A 37 -4.00 13.33 -15.27
CA LYS A 37 -3.53 13.16 -16.65
C LYS A 37 -4.16 11.97 -17.38
N THR A 38 -4.32 10.82 -16.71
CA THR A 38 -4.82 9.59 -17.32
C THR A 38 -6.25 9.25 -16.91
N GLY A 39 -6.72 9.82 -15.80
CA GLY A 39 -7.98 9.48 -15.16
C GLY A 39 -7.95 8.19 -14.34
N GLU A 40 -6.80 7.50 -14.27
CA GLU A 40 -6.63 6.24 -13.56
C GLU A 40 -6.67 6.44 -12.05
N TYR A 41 -7.34 5.52 -11.36
CA TYR A 41 -7.39 5.43 -9.90
C TYR A 41 -6.45 4.33 -9.43
N MET A 42 -5.60 4.67 -8.47
CA MET A 42 -4.54 3.81 -7.95
C MET A 42 -4.44 3.93 -6.43
N LEU A 43 -3.78 2.96 -5.81
CA LEU A 43 -3.28 3.09 -4.45
C LEU A 43 -2.02 4.00 -4.42
N PRO A 44 -1.86 4.84 -3.39
CA PRO A 44 -0.68 5.69 -3.27
C PRO A 44 0.58 4.87 -2.96
N LYS A 45 1.68 5.18 -3.67
CA LYS A 45 2.97 4.50 -3.57
C LYS A 45 4.06 5.36 -4.21
N GLY A 46 5.29 5.18 -3.76
CA GLY A 46 6.43 5.76 -4.48
C GLY A 46 7.75 5.10 -4.11
N HIS A 47 8.84 5.72 -4.57
CA HIS A 47 10.15 5.09 -4.54
C HIS A 47 10.77 5.19 -3.14
N LYS A 48 11.48 4.13 -2.76
CA LYS A 48 12.24 4.12 -1.52
C LYS A 48 13.47 5.02 -1.61
N ASP A 49 13.64 5.89 -0.62
CA ASP A 49 14.87 6.67 -0.45
C ASP A 49 16.03 5.84 0.12
N LEU A 50 17.26 6.26 -0.18
CA LEU A 50 18.47 5.62 0.35
C LEU A 50 18.48 5.69 1.89
N GLY A 51 18.66 4.53 2.53
CA GLY A 51 18.68 4.42 4.00
C GLY A 51 17.30 4.45 4.68
N GLU A 52 16.21 4.75 3.97
CA GLU A 52 14.86 4.74 4.55
C GLU A 52 14.36 3.30 4.81
N SER A 53 13.48 3.07 5.79
CA SER A 53 12.81 1.76 5.95
C SER A 53 11.61 1.65 5.02
N LEU A 54 11.17 0.44 4.68
CA LEU A 54 10.04 0.25 3.75
C LEU A 54 8.73 0.82 4.31
N GLU A 55 8.53 0.70 5.61
CA GLU A 55 7.40 1.25 6.37
C GLU A 55 7.39 2.78 6.28
N ARG A 56 8.55 3.41 6.51
CA ARG A 56 8.69 4.87 6.44
C ARG A 56 8.44 5.36 5.02
N THR A 57 8.98 4.66 4.01
CA THR A 57 8.68 4.95 2.61
C THR A 57 7.18 4.88 2.33
N ALA A 58 6.49 3.81 2.75
CA ALA A 58 5.05 3.67 2.50
C ALA A 58 4.25 4.85 3.09
N LEU A 59 4.56 5.25 4.32
CA LEU A 59 3.89 6.37 5.00
C LEU A 59 4.23 7.73 4.38
N ARG A 60 5.51 7.97 4.05
CA ARG A 60 5.98 9.21 3.42
C ARG A 60 5.33 9.39 2.06
N GLU A 61 5.41 8.39 1.19
CA GLU A 61 4.84 8.43 -0.16
C GLU A 61 3.32 8.60 -0.13
N THR A 62 2.63 7.94 0.81
CA THR A 62 1.20 8.17 1.01
C THR A 62 0.93 9.64 1.34
N PHE A 63 1.71 10.24 2.24
CA PHE A 63 1.55 11.65 2.59
C PHE A 63 1.92 12.60 1.45
N GLU A 64 3.02 12.36 0.73
CA GLU A 64 3.45 13.16 -0.42
C GLU A 64 2.39 13.17 -1.52
N GLU A 65 1.93 12.00 -1.98
CA GLU A 65 0.98 11.90 -3.08
C GLU A 65 -0.44 12.38 -2.73
N THR A 66 -0.85 12.28 -1.45
CA THR A 66 -2.25 12.51 -1.05
C THR A 66 -2.49 13.71 -0.14
N GLY A 67 -1.47 14.21 0.56
CA GLY A 67 -1.61 15.16 1.65
C GLY A 67 -2.19 14.56 2.94
N VAL A 68 -2.45 13.25 2.99
CA VAL A 68 -3.08 12.57 4.14
C VAL A 68 -2.03 11.85 4.98
N ARG A 69 -2.07 12.08 6.30
CA ARG A 69 -1.21 11.36 7.25
C ARG A 69 -1.84 10.03 7.61
N ALA A 70 -1.11 8.95 7.34
CA ALA A 70 -1.49 7.60 7.70
C ALA A 70 -0.62 7.05 8.85
N GLN A 71 -1.10 6.01 9.51
CA GLN A 71 -0.35 5.22 10.48
C GLN A 71 -0.52 3.74 10.15
N LEU A 72 0.57 2.96 10.21
CA LEU A 72 0.48 1.51 9.99
C LEU A 72 -0.52 0.86 10.94
N LEU A 73 -1.37 0.00 10.38
CA LEU A 73 -2.38 -0.75 11.10
C LEU A 73 -1.91 -2.20 11.24
N PRO A 74 -1.67 -2.70 12.47
CA PRO A 74 -1.52 -4.13 12.68
C PRO A 74 -2.80 -4.85 12.26
N VAL A 75 -2.68 -5.83 11.35
CA VAL A 75 -3.80 -6.61 10.83
C VAL A 75 -3.56 -8.11 11.00
N ASP A 76 -4.65 -8.87 11.07
CA ASP A 76 -4.62 -10.33 11.15
C ASP A 76 -4.34 -10.91 9.76
N ILE A 77 -3.05 -11.14 9.49
CA ILE A 77 -2.55 -11.72 8.24
C ILE A 77 -1.51 -12.79 8.55
N VAL A 78 -1.45 -13.80 7.68
CA VAL A 78 -0.39 -14.82 7.74
C VAL A 78 0.84 -14.28 7.02
N SER A 79 1.92 -14.05 7.77
CA SER A 79 3.24 -13.75 7.21
C SER A 79 4.16 -14.97 7.28
N LEU A 80 5.03 -15.09 6.28
CA LEU A 80 6.11 -16.09 6.27
C LEU A 80 7.40 -15.58 6.94
N ALA A 81 7.37 -14.39 7.54
CA ALA A 81 8.48 -13.87 8.33
C ALA A 81 8.73 -14.77 9.56
N THR A 82 10.01 -14.99 9.89
CA THR A 82 10.39 -15.79 11.06
C THR A 82 10.19 -15.00 12.34
N SER A 83 9.45 -15.55 13.30
CA SER A 83 9.42 -15.05 14.68
C SER A 83 10.59 -15.61 15.48
N VAL A 84 10.99 -14.89 16.53
CA VAL A 84 11.88 -15.47 17.55
C VAL A 84 11.09 -16.58 18.25
N LYS A 85 11.66 -17.79 18.28
CA LYS A 85 11.05 -19.05 18.74
C LYS A 85 10.08 -18.89 19.92
N ASP A 86 8.86 -19.38 19.73
CA ASP A 86 7.87 -19.75 20.75
C ASP A 86 7.78 -18.81 21.96
N GLU A 87 7.02 -17.71 21.85
CA GLU A 87 5.96 -17.31 22.79
C GLU A 87 5.04 -16.30 22.07
N ASP A 88 3.74 -16.60 22.02
CA ASP A 88 2.62 -15.75 21.59
C ASP A 88 2.85 -14.93 20.30
N HIS A 89 2.72 -15.58 19.13
CA HIS A 89 2.67 -14.86 17.87
C HIS A 89 1.59 -13.78 17.96
N PRO A 90 1.94 -12.48 17.79
CA PRO A 90 0.92 -11.45 17.79
C PRO A 90 -0.06 -11.76 16.66
N LYS A 91 -1.34 -11.89 17.01
CA LYS A 91 -2.41 -12.16 16.04
C LYS A 91 -2.49 -11.10 14.95
N VAL A 92 -1.93 -9.92 15.22
CA VAL A 92 -1.91 -8.78 14.30
C VAL A 92 -0.47 -8.29 14.12
N ILE A 93 -0.07 -8.05 12.86
CA ILE A 93 1.28 -7.63 12.48
C ILE A 93 1.22 -6.51 11.43
N THR A 94 2.34 -5.80 11.24
CA THR A 94 2.48 -4.71 10.26
C THR A 94 3.35 -5.10 9.07
N GLU A 95 3.52 -6.39 8.81
CA GLU A 95 4.20 -6.87 7.61
C GLU A 95 3.44 -6.47 6.33
N PRO A 96 4.10 -6.40 5.16
CA PRO A 96 3.42 -6.13 3.91
C PRO A 96 2.31 -7.16 3.65
N ILE A 97 1.10 -6.68 3.32
CA ILE A 97 -0.01 -7.55 2.93
C ILE A 97 0.18 -8.13 1.52
N ALA A 98 0.93 -7.43 0.67
CA ALA A 98 1.22 -7.86 -0.68
C ALA A 98 2.55 -7.31 -1.19
N VAL A 99 3.10 -8.00 -2.19
CA VAL A 99 4.12 -7.47 -3.09
C VAL A 99 3.59 -7.57 -4.52
N SER A 100 3.63 -6.47 -5.26
CA SER A 100 3.36 -6.48 -6.70
C SER A 100 4.62 -6.15 -7.49
N GLN A 101 4.74 -6.71 -8.69
CA GLN A 101 5.90 -6.54 -9.54
C GLN A 101 5.47 -6.21 -10.96
N ARG A 102 6.16 -5.27 -11.60
CA ARG A 102 5.95 -4.97 -13.02
C ARG A 102 7.25 -4.58 -13.70
N MET A 103 7.38 -4.96 -14.96
CA MET A 103 8.49 -4.51 -15.80
C MET A 103 8.16 -3.15 -16.39
N ALA A 104 8.98 -2.13 -16.12
CA ALA A 104 8.85 -0.84 -16.77
C ALA A 104 9.30 -0.91 -18.24
N ALA A 105 8.85 0.05 -19.06
CA ALA A 105 9.20 0.09 -20.49
C ALA A 105 10.72 0.17 -20.76
N ASN A 106 11.50 0.69 -19.81
CA ASN A 106 12.95 0.76 -19.87
C ASN A 106 13.67 -0.51 -19.34
N GLY A 107 12.94 -1.59 -19.04
CA GLY A 107 13.49 -2.85 -18.56
C GLY A 107 13.83 -2.89 -17.06
N VAL A 108 13.50 -1.85 -16.30
CA VAL A 108 13.67 -1.85 -14.83
C VAL A 108 12.49 -2.59 -14.18
N LEU A 109 12.79 -3.57 -13.33
CA LEU A 109 11.80 -4.24 -12.49
C LEU A 109 11.35 -3.32 -11.36
N LYS A 110 10.07 -3.00 -11.29
CA LYS A 110 9.48 -2.30 -10.13
C LYS A 110 8.93 -3.34 -9.16
N ILE A 111 9.40 -3.30 -7.91
CA ILE A 111 8.92 -4.13 -6.80
C ILE A 111 8.25 -3.23 -5.79
N ILE A 112 6.96 -3.43 -5.54
CA ILE A 112 6.15 -2.57 -4.67
C ILE A 112 5.66 -3.37 -3.48
N PHE A 113 6.03 -2.94 -2.27
CA PHE A 113 5.54 -3.51 -1.01
C PHE A 113 4.34 -2.70 -0.51
N TRP A 114 3.24 -3.40 -0.20
CA TRP A 114 1.98 -2.79 0.20
C TRP A 114 1.70 -3.05 1.67
N TYR A 115 1.46 -1.98 2.43
CA TYR A 115 1.13 -2.04 3.85
C TYR A 115 -0.32 -1.64 4.10
N VAL A 116 -0.92 -2.15 5.18
CA VAL A 116 -2.22 -1.66 5.66
C VAL A 116 -2.00 -0.50 6.62
N ALA A 117 -2.77 0.56 6.47
CA ALA A 117 -2.70 1.74 7.32
C ALA A 117 -4.09 2.27 7.67
N VAL A 118 -4.16 3.11 8.69
CA VAL A 118 -5.35 3.90 9.04
C VAL A 118 -5.09 5.37 8.77
N ALA A 119 -6.14 6.06 8.33
CA ALA A 119 -6.16 7.51 8.15
C ALA A 119 -7.59 8.04 8.37
N ASP A 120 -7.70 9.33 8.67
CA ASP A 120 -8.98 9.99 8.94
C ASP A 120 -9.47 10.74 7.69
N SER A 121 -10.57 10.26 7.09
CA SER A 121 -11.13 10.85 5.87
C SER A 121 -11.87 12.17 6.10
N THR A 122 -12.06 12.58 7.36
CA THR A 122 -12.70 13.85 7.70
C THR A 122 -11.71 15.01 7.79
N ILE A 123 -10.41 14.73 7.81
CA ILE A 123 -9.35 15.73 7.82
C ILE A 123 -9.06 16.15 6.37
N THR A 124 -9.08 17.46 6.12
CA THR A 124 -8.71 18.01 4.81
C THR A 124 -7.25 17.68 4.50
N PRO A 125 -6.94 17.10 3.33
CA PRO A 125 -5.57 16.81 2.94
C PRO A 125 -4.71 18.07 2.85
N GLU A 126 -3.44 17.95 3.21
CA GLU A 126 -2.44 19.02 3.10
C GLU A 126 -2.10 19.29 1.63
N GLU A 127 -2.11 20.56 1.21
CA GLU A 127 -1.76 20.94 -0.16
C GLU A 127 -0.25 21.13 -0.33
N GLY A 128 0.24 20.97 -1.57
CA GLY A 128 1.65 21.23 -1.90
C GLY A 128 2.63 20.17 -1.41
N THR A 129 2.15 18.96 -1.09
CA THR A 129 2.97 17.81 -0.68
C THR A 129 3.53 17.00 -1.85
N GLN A 130 2.89 17.11 -3.02
CA GLN A 130 3.23 16.35 -4.22
C GLN A 130 4.53 16.83 -4.87
N GLN A 131 5.25 15.90 -5.51
CA GLN A 131 6.45 16.20 -6.27
C GLN A 131 6.11 16.87 -7.63
N GLU A 132 7.08 17.52 -8.27
CA GLU A 132 6.84 18.32 -9.50
C GLU A 132 6.22 17.52 -10.67
N ASN A 133 6.44 16.21 -10.73
CA ASN A 133 5.93 15.33 -11.78
C ASN A 133 4.59 14.67 -11.43
N GLU A 134 4.12 14.83 -10.20
CA GLU A 134 2.86 14.30 -9.68
C GLU A 134 1.72 15.28 -9.92
N ASP A 135 0.57 14.73 -10.28
CA ASP A 135 -0.65 15.52 -10.55
C ASP A 135 -1.85 14.66 -10.16
N PHE A 136 -1.89 14.34 -8.88
CA PHE A 136 -2.87 13.44 -8.28
C PHE A 136 -3.99 14.21 -7.60
N GLU A 137 -5.19 13.67 -7.72
CA GLU A 137 -6.35 14.01 -6.93
C GLU A 137 -6.51 13.01 -5.80
N THR A 138 -6.60 13.51 -4.57
CA THR A 138 -6.90 12.68 -3.40
C THR A 138 -8.37 12.28 -3.40
N VAL A 139 -8.66 10.98 -3.36
CA VAL A 139 -10.02 10.44 -3.43
C VAL A 139 -10.25 9.46 -2.29
N TRP A 140 -11.39 9.59 -1.62
CA TRP A 140 -11.88 8.57 -0.68
C TRP A 140 -13.03 7.80 -1.32
N ALA A 141 -12.83 6.50 -1.53
CA ALA A 141 -13.86 5.60 -2.06
C ALA A 141 -14.43 4.74 -0.93
N ASP A 142 -15.73 4.45 -0.97
CA ASP A 142 -16.34 3.52 -0.02
C ASP A 142 -15.77 2.11 -0.21
N PHE A 143 -15.66 1.33 0.87
CA PHE A 143 -15.15 -0.05 0.81
C PHE A 143 -15.88 -0.92 -0.21
N GLU A 144 -17.20 -0.72 -0.35
CA GLU A 144 -18.05 -1.47 -1.29
C GLU A 144 -17.76 -1.15 -2.76
N ASN A 145 -17.18 0.03 -3.03
CA ASN A 145 -16.89 0.51 -4.38
C ASN A 145 -15.38 0.50 -4.69
N ALA A 146 -14.54 0.11 -3.73
CA ALA A 146 -13.09 0.18 -3.86
C ALA A 146 -12.58 -0.62 -5.07
N ASP A 147 -13.11 -1.82 -5.29
CA ASP A 147 -12.71 -2.72 -6.37
C ASP A 147 -13.26 -2.30 -7.75
N THR A 148 -14.35 -1.54 -7.80
CA THR A 148 -14.87 -0.99 -9.05
C THR A 148 -14.28 0.38 -9.39
N THR A 149 -13.75 1.10 -8.40
CA THR A 149 -13.12 2.42 -8.58
C THR A 149 -11.67 2.28 -9.07
N LEU A 150 -10.89 1.37 -8.48
CA LEU A 150 -9.49 1.14 -8.84
C LEU A 150 -9.35 0.65 -10.28
N SER A 151 -8.41 1.25 -11.03
CA SER A 151 -8.25 0.98 -12.46
C SER A 151 -7.46 -0.29 -12.79
N HIS A 152 -6.70 -0.83 -11.83
CA HIS A 152 -5.85 -2.01 -12.04
C HIS A 152 -6.31 -3.18 -11.15
N GLU A 153 -6.44 -4.37 -11.75
CA GLU A 153 -6.91 -5.59 -11.06
C GLU A 153 -6.06 -5.95 -9.83
N ASP A 154 -4.74 -5.79 -9.92
CA ASP A 154 -3.85 -6.05 -8.77
C ASP A 154 -4.17 -5.12 -7.59
N ASP A 155 -4.35 -3.82 -7.84
CA ASP A 155 -4.72 -2.85 -6.80
C ASP A 155 -6.08 -3.19 -6.20
N GLN A 156 -7.06 -3.61 -7.01
CA GLN A 156 -8.38 -4.05 -6.53
C GLN A 156 -8.26 -5.24 -5.57
N ARG A 157 -7.45 -6.24 -5.92
CA ARG A 157 -7.21 -7.43 -5.09
C ARG A 157 -6.49 -7.08 -3.79
N ILE A 158 -5.50 -6.18 -3.85
CA ILE A 158 -4.75 -5.69 -2.68
C ILE A 158 -5.68 -4.93 -1.73
N ALA A 159 -6.49 -4.01 -2.25
CA ALA A 159 -7.44 -3.24 -1.46
C ALA A 159 -8.47 -4.15 -0.77
N ARG A 160 -9.04 -5.13 -1.49
CA ARG A 160 -9.97 -6.10 -0.93
C ARG A 160 -9.35 -6.90 0.22
N ALA A 161 -8.14 -7.43 0.02
CA ALA A 161 -7.43 -8.19 1.06
C ALA A 161 -7.18 -7.34 2.32
N ALA A 162 -6.80 -6.07 2.15
CA ALA A 162 -6.56 -5.15 3.27
C ALA A 162 -7.85 -4.83 4.05
N ILE A 163 -8.97 -4.60 3.35
CA ILE A 163 -10.27 -4.35 3.98
C ILE A 163 -10.73 -5.59 4.77
N GLU A 164 -10.58 -6.79 4.21
CA GLU A 164 -10.91 -8.06 4.88
C GLU A 164 -10.04 -8.28 6.13
N ALA A 165 -8.72 -8.10 6.02
CA ALA A 165 -7.79 -8.25 7.13
C ALA A 165 -8.06 -7.26 8.27
N ALA A 166 -8.37 -6.00 7.93
CA ALA A 166 -8.70 -4.99 8.93
C ALA A 166 -10.02 -5.30 9.66
N ARG A 167 -11.04 -5.82 8.96
CA ARG A 167 -12.32 -6.21 9.57
C ARG A 167 -12.18 -7.39 10.54
N HIS A 168 -11.31 -8.36 10.26
CA HIS A 168 -11.05 -9.46 11.18
C HIS A 168 -10.25 -9.04 12.43
N GLY A 169 -9.33 -8.08 12.28
CA GLY A 169 -8.52 -7.56 13.37
C GLY A 169 -9.26 -6.65 14.37
N VAL A 170 -10.38 -6.03 13.97
CA VAL A 170 -11.25 -5.27 14.87
C VAL A 170 -12.13 -6.25 15.65
N THR A 171 -11.63 -6.74 16.79
CA THR A 171 -12.52 -7.32 17.79
C THR A 171 -13.37 -6.16 18.36
N PRO A 172 -14.71 -6.20 18.33
CA PRO A 172 -15.49 -5.16 18.96
C PRO A 172 -15.16 -5.15 20.44
N ALA A 173 -14.72 -4.00 20.96
CA ALA A 173 -14.64 -3.80 22.40
C ALA A 173 -16.06 -3.96 22.96
N CYS A 174 -16.29 -5.06 23.69
CA CYS A 174 -17.46 -5.23 24.54
C CYS A 174 -17.45 -4.24 25.70
#